data_AF-A0A1M5EEK4-F1
#
_entry.id   AF-A0A1M5EEK4-F1
#
_cell.length_a   1.000
_cell.length_b   1.000
_cell.length_c   1.000
_cell.angle_alpha   90.00
_cell.angle_beta   90.00
_cell.angle_gamma   90.00
#
_symmetry.space_group_name_H-M   'P 1'
#
loop_
_entity.id
_entity.type
_entity.pdbx_description
1 polymer ?
#
loop_
_entity_poly.entity_id
_entity_poly.type
_entity_poly.pdbx_seq_one_letter_code
_entity_poly.pdbx_strand_id
1 'polypeptide(L)'
;MFLSGLSRKVKRLQRKNSQSHVFLLFLFLLIVVGVSFVARIYAIAPVKIMDASMTPKFKEQSIHWMCKLPQCLTQVKDQDIVWLTLKSGETMVRKVLAMPGDSIEITDKGHVRTPHRNFKWKGEDAFIQSKTIYVPKAGDTLYFDKLNEVEQDYILAYLHTHGEKIAIKSTLWQGDREINIDRVGATKIANRQVSLKEVDFLPWQDRYLIELQIRQAEPGNAPIKIKRELFRLKPAKLELSPPHTSSADSTAGDSVKVAHFDSNKVVKADTIIAPAKPAPAKEEPEQFLDEPLNMIVIEEDCYYMTCIKGSSCPDSRELGFFTHNDFIGRYLEWPDRIKVKVIYPIQRYANRALDYALSLLAPEEED
;
A
#
# COMPACT_ATOMS: atom_id res chain seq x y z
N MET A 1 23.70 24.74 -71.48
CA MET A 1 22.88 24.07 -70.43
C MET A 1 23.59 23.84 -69.09
N PHE A 2 24.89 24.17 -68.90
CA PHE A 2 25.64 23.88 -67.65
C PHE A 2 25.62 24.98 -66.56
N LEU A 3 25.17 26.20 -66.86
CA LEU A 3 25.21 27.35 -65.93
C LEU A 3 24.10 27.34 -64.86
N SER A 4 23.04 26.53 -65.03
CA SER A 4 21.91 26.47 -64.09
C SER A 4 22.15 25.59 -62.86
N GLY A 5 23.08 24.62 -62.96
CA GLY A 5 23.43 23.72 -61.84
C GLY A 5 24.36 24.35 -60.80
N LEU A 6 25.29 25.19 -61.24
CA LEU A 6 26.25 25.88 -60.38
C LEU A 6 25.58 26.98 -59.55
N SER A 7 24.67 27.77 -60.13
CA SER A 7 23.93 28.81 -59.39
C SER A 7 23.01 28.23 -58.31
N ARG A 8 22.41 27.04 -58.54
CA ARG A 8 21.66 26.30 -57.52
C ARG A 8 22.55 25.76 -56.41
N LYS A 9 23.76 25.27 -56.73
CA LYS A 9 24.75 24.81 -55.73
C LYS A 9 25.28 25.97 -54.89
N VAL A 10 25.62 27.10 -55.51
CA VAL A 10 26.08 28.32 -54.81
C VAL A 10 24.97 28.89 -53.94
N LYS A 11 23.74 29.04 -54.45
CA LYS A 11 22.59 29.48 -53.60
C LYS A 11 22.31 28.51 -52.44
N ARG A 12 22.48 27.20 -52.63
CA ARG A 12 22.38 26.21 -51.52
C ARG A 12 23.50 26.37 -50.50
N LEU A 13 24.75 26.59 -50.93
CA LEU A 13 25.89 26.80 -50.04
C LEU A 13 25.79 28.13 -49.29
N GLN A 14 25.33 29.18 -49.97
CA GLN A 14 25.09 30.51 -49.39
C GLN A 14 23.90 30.50 -48.42
N ARG A 15 22.87 29.66 -48.64
CA ARG A 15 21.82 29.39 -47.64
C ARG A 15 22.34 28.62 -46.42
N LYS A 16 23.22 27.63 -46.63
CA LYS A 16 23.81 26.83 -45.54
C LYS A 16 24.78 27.62 -44.66
N ASN A 17 25.41 28.66 -45.21
CA ASN A 17 26.35 29.52 -44.48
C ASN A 17 25.78 30.92 -44.16
N SER A 18 24.47 31.11 -44.34
CA SER A 18 23.79 32.35 -43.98
C SER A 18 23.66 32.43 -42.47
N GLN A 19 24.14 33.53 -41.87
CA GLN A 19 24.02 33.79 -40.43
C GLN A 19 22.58 33.65 -39.92
N SER A 20 21.59 34.03 -40.74
CA SER A 20 20.17 33.88 -40.39
C SER A 20 19.74 32.41 -40.29
N HIS A 21 20.24 31.53 -41.16
CA HIS A 21 19.94 30.10 -41.12
C HIS A 21 20.61 29.42 -39.93
N VAL A 22 21.85 29.82 -39.59
CA VAL A 22 22.55 29.32 -38.40
C VAL A 22 21.84 29.76 -37.12
N PHE A 23 21.40 31.02 -37.05
CA PHE A 23 20.65 31.55 -35.92
C PHE A 23 19.30 30.83 -35.72
N LEU A 24 18.53 30.60 -36.79
CA LEU A 24 17.27 29.84 -36.70
C LEU A 24 17.48 28.41 -36.23
N LEU A 25 18.54 27.74 -36.68
CA LEU A 25 18.88 26.39 -36.27
C LEU A 25 19.28 26.37 -34.78
N PHE A 26 20.06 27.35 -34.34
CA PHE A 26 20.42 27.52 -32.93
C PHE A 26 19.20 27.80 -32.04
N LEU A 27 18.31 28.71 -32.45
CA LEU A 27 17.05 29.00 -31.75
C LEU A 27 16.18 27.74 -31.64
N PHE A 28 16.03 27.00 -32.74
CA PHE A 28 15.30 25.73 -32.75
C PHE A 28 15.92 24.72 -31.78
N LEU A 29 17.24 24.59 -31.78
CA LEU A 29 17.95 23.69 -30.87
C LEU A 29 17.77 24.12 -29.40
N LEU A 30 17.79 25.42 -29.11
CA LEU A 30 17.49 25.98 -27.78
C LEU A 30 16.07 25.64 -27.33
N ILE A 31 15.07 25.79 -28.22
CA ILE A 31 13.68 25.43 -27.94
C ILE A 31 13.59 23.92 -27.64
N VAL A 32 14.22 23.08 -28.46
CA VAL A 32 14.24 21.62 -28.26
C VAL A 32 14.88 21.25 -26.92
N VAL A 33 15.99 21.89 -26.55
CA VAL A 33 16.65 21.69 -25.25
C VAL A 33 15.77 22.16 -24.11
N GLY A 34 15.13 23.33 -24.24
CA GLY A 34 14.21 23.87 -23.24
C GLY A 34 13.01 22.94 -23.01
N VAL A 35 12.37 22.47 -24.09
CA VAL A 35 11.26 21.50 -24.02
C VAL A 35 11.71 20.19 -23.40
N SER A 36 12.90 19.69 -23.77
CA SER A 36 13.48 18.48 -23.19
C SER A 36 13.71 18.62 -21.67
N PHE A 37 14.19 19.78 -21.23
CA PHE A 37 14.43 20.07 -19.82
C PHE A 37 13.12 20.14 -19.02
N VAL A 38 12.11 20.83 -19.54
CA VAL A 38 10.78 20.89 -18.93
C VAL A 38 10.13 19.51 -18.87
N ALA A 39 10.20 18.73 -19.96
CA ALA A 39 9.68 17.38 -20.00
C ALA A 39 10.36 16.46 -18.96
N ARG A 40 11.68 16.61 -18.76
CA ARG A 40 12.44 15.83 -17.79
C ARG A 40 12.14 16.20 -16.33
N ILE A 41 11.92 17.49 -16.04
CA ILE A 41 11.65 17.92 -14.66
C ILE A 41 10.20 17.63 -14.26
N TYR A 42 9.25 17.86 -15.16
CA TYR A 42 7.83 17.88 -14.79
C TYR A 42 7.03 16.67 -15.29
N ALA A 43 7.42 16.02 -16.39
CA ALA A 43 6.58 15.00 -17.00
C ALA A 43 7.09 13.57 -16.78
N ILE A 44 8.38 13.33 -16.95
CA ILE A 44 8.95 11.98 -17.05
C ILE A 44 10.14 11.84 -16.10
N ALA A 45 10.04 10.92 -15.15
CA ALA A 45 11.10 10.65 -14.16
C ALA A 45 11.62 9.21 -14.29
N PRO A 46 12.95 8.99 -14.23
CA PRO A 46 13.51 7.66 -14.06
C PRO A 46 13.32 7.21 -12.61
N VAL A 47 12.89 5.97 -12.40
CA VAL A 47 12.63 5.38 -11.09
C VAL A 47 13.25 4.00 -11.02
N LYS A 48 13.87 3.70 -9.88
CA LYS A 48 14.45 2.39 -9.59
C LYS A 48 13.40 1.54 -8.87
N ILE A 49 13.17 0.33 -9.36
CA ILE A 49 12.36 -0.66 -8.65
C ILE A 49 13.23 -1.27 -7.56
N MET A 50 12.81 -1.15 -6.31
CA MET A 50 13.59 -1.59 -5.15
C MET A 50 13.29 -3.03 -4.75
N ASP A 51 12.14 -3.58 -5.16
CA ASP A 51 11.64 -4.89 -4.76
C ASP A 51 11.53 -5.87 -5.94
N ALA A 52 11.38 -7.16 -5.63
CA ALA A 52 11.20 -8.22 -6.62
C ALA A 52 9.72 -8.48 -6.98
N SER A 53 8.78 -7.64 -6.52
CA SER A 53 7.33 -7.85 -6.64
C SER A 53 6.84 -7.92 -8.10
N MET A 54 7.55 -7.27 -9.02
CA MET A 54 7.21 -7.21 -10.44
C MET A 54 8.01 -8.19 -11.31
N THR A 55 8.72 -9.12 -10.69
CA THR A 55 9.42 -10.22 -11.38
C THR A 55 8.41 -11.17 -12.02
N PRO A 56 8.62 -11.68 -13.26
CA PRO A 56 9.83 -11.54 -14.07
C PRO A 56 9.84 -10.36 -15.05
N LYS A 57 8.75 -9.58 -15.13
CA LYS A 57 8.66 -8.48 -16.11
C LYS A 57 9.70 -7.40 -15.85
N PHE A 58 9.88 -7.04 -14.58
CA PHE A 58 10.93 -6.12 -14.15
C PHE A 58 11.87 -6.82 -13.18
N LYS A 59 13.16 -6.55 -13.35
CA LYS A 59 14.20 -7.08 -12.45
C LYS A 59 14.29 -6.18 -11.23
N GLU A 60 14.76 -6.74 -10.13
CA GLU A 60 15.12 -5.92 -8.99
C GLU A 60 16.20 -4.89 -9.41
N GLN A 61 16.13 -3.69 -8.86
CA GLN A 61 17.05 -2.58 -9.12
C GLN A 61 17.06 -2.03 -10.56
N SER A 62 16.14 -2.45 -11.43
CA SER A 62 16.07 -1.90 -12.78
C SER A 62 15.45 -0.50 -12.82
N ILE A 63 15.98 0.34 -13.71
CA ILE A 63 15.54 1.72 -13.90
C ILE A 63 14.51 1.77 -15.03
N HIS A 64 13.31 2.21 -14.67
CA HIS A 64 12.19 2.39 -15.56
C HIS A 64 11.72 3.84 -15.58
N TRP A 65 10.92 4.19 -16.57
CA TRP A 65 10.42 5.54 -16.74
C TRP A 65 8.97 5.63 -16.29
N MET A 66 8.65 6.62 -15.45
CA MET A 66 7.29 6.93 -15.05
C MET A 66 6.85 8.30 -15.57
N CYS A 67 5.57 8.42 -15.90
CA CYS A 67 4.89 9.68 -16.15
C CYS A 67 4.25 10.19 -14.85
N LYS A 68 4.59 11.42 -14.47
CA LYS A 68 4.04 12.11 -13.29
C LYS A 68 2.92 13.10 -13.61
N LEU A 69 2.64 13.34 -14.90
CA LEU A 69 1.62 14.32 -15.29
C LEU A 69 0.24 13.90 -14.79
N PRO A 70 -0.60 14.85 -14.33
CA PRO A 70 -1.98 14.55 -13.92
C PRO A 70 -2.75 13.79 -15.01
N GLN A 71 -2.59 14.17 -16.27
CA GLN A 71 -3.22 13.49 -17.42
C GLN A 71 -2.85 12.01 -17.55
N CYS A 72 -1.64 11.63 -17.13
CA CYS A 72 -1.21 10.22 -17.13
C CYS A 72 -1.84 9.44 -15.98
N LEU A 73 -2.06 10.09 -14.84
CA LEU A 73 -2.66 9.50 -13.65
C LEU A 73 -4.17 9.37 -13.80
N THR A 74 -4.86 10.36 -14.38
CA THR A 74 -6.32 10.34 -14.56
C THR A 74 -6.77 9.34 -15.63
N GLN A 75 -5.86 8.88 -16.49
CA GLN A 75 -6.12 7.92 -17.56
C GLN A 75 -5.51 6.55 -17.29
N VAL A 76 -5.48 6.12 -16.03
CA VAL A 76 -5.06 4.77 -15.66
C VAL A 76 -6.08 3.76 -16.18
N LYS A 77 -5.58 2.63 -16.71
CA LYS A 77 -6.39 1.56 -17.30
C LYS A 77 -6.06 0.21 -16.68
N ASP A 78 -6.90 -0.79 -16.94
CA ASP A 78 -6.60 -2.19 -16.65
C ASP A 78 -5.19 -2.56 -17.15
N GLN A 79 -4.44 -3.27 -16.29
CA GLN A 79 -3.05 -3.71 -16.49
C GLN A 79 -1.98 -2.63 -16.50
N ASP A 80 -2.33 -1.35 -16.34
CA ASP A 80 -1.32 -0.31 -16.17
C ASP A 80 -0.50 -0.59 -14.91
N ILE A 81 0.79 -0.26 -14.98
CA ILE A 81 1.70 -0.37 -13.85
C ILE A 81 1.88 1.02 -13.27
N VAL A 82 1.66 1.15 -11.96
CA VAL A 82 1.65 2.42 -11.25
C VAL A 82 2.58 2.35 -10.04
N TRP A 83 3.20 3.48 -9.75
CA TRP A 83 3.89 3.72 -8.49
C TRP A 83 2.91 4.29 -7.50
N LEU A 84 2.93 3.73 -6.30
CA LEU A 84 2.08 4.09 -5.18
C LEU A 84 2.92 4.56 -4.01
N THR A 85 2.33 5.40 -3.17
CA THR A 85 2.85 5.76 -1.85
C THR A 85 1.95 5.16 -0.79
N LEU A 86 2.52 4.43 0.15
CA LEU A 86 1.82 3.98 1.34
C LEU A 86 1.78 5.10 2.38
N LYS A 87 0.88 4.96 3.37
CA LYS A 87 0.84 5.86 4.54
C LYS A 87 2.15 5.92 5.33
N SER A 88 2.93 4.84 5.32
CA SER A 88 4.27 4.80 5.91
C SER A 88 5.27 5.73 5.21
N GLY A 89 4.92 6.26 4.03
CA GLY A 89 5.83 6.98 3.14
C GLY A 89 6.62 6.06 2.21
N GLU A 90 6.46 4.73 2.35
CA GLU A 90 7.10 3.76 1.47
C GLU A 90 6.48 3.77 0.08
N THR A 91 7.32 3.64 -0.94
CA THR A 91 6.87 3.58 -2.33
C THR A 91 6.85 2.14 -2.84
N MET A 92 5.81 1.77 -3.57
CA MET A 92 5.70 0.43 -4.16
C MET A 92 5.21 0.48 -5.60
N VAL A 93 5.49 -0.57 -6.36
CA VAL A 93 5.08 -0.68 -7.77
C VAL A 93 4.09 -1.82 -7.92
N ARG A 94 2.88 -1.51 -8.39
CA ARG A 94 1.84 -2.52 -8.58
C ARG A 94 1.17 -2.36 -9.93
N LYS A 95 0.42 -3.40 -10.28
CA LYS A 95 -0.32 -3.51 -11.52
C LYS A 95 -1.81 -3.40 -11.21
N VAL A 96 -2.51 -2.54 -11.93
CA VAL A 96 -3.96 -2.43 -11.83
C VAL A 96 -4.59 -3.71 -12.37
N LEU A 97 -5.40 -4.37 -11.53
CA LEU A 97 -6.14 -5.57 -11.89
C LEU A 97 -7.59 -5.25 -12.24
N ALA A 98 -8.20 -4.32 -11.50
CA ALA A 98 -9.59 -3.93 -11.69
C ALA A 98 -9.78 -2.44 -11.39
N MET A 99 -10.70 -1.84 -12.13
CA MET A 99 -11.02 -0.42 -12.14
C MET A 99 -12.19 -0.12 -11.18
N PRO A 100 -12.43 1.16 -10.84
CA PRO A 100 -13.60 1.55 -10.07
C PRO A 100 -14.89 1.08 -10.73
N GLY A 101 -15.75 0.40 -9.97
CA GLY A 101 -17.00 -0.19 -10.43
C GLY A 101 -16.91 -1.61 -10.99
N ASP A 102 -15.71 -2.19 -11.09
CA ASP A 102 -15.55 -3.58 -11.54
C ASP A 102 -15.89 -4.59 -10.43
N SER A 103 -16.35 -5.78 -10.83
CA SER A 103 -16.47 -6.94 -9.93
C SER A 103 -15.44 -8.00 -10.28
N ILE A 104 -14.69 -8.45 -9.27
CA ILE A 104 -13.63 -9.45 -9.38
C ILE A 104 -14.09 -10.75 -8.73
N GLU A 105 -14.10 -11.85 -9.46
CA GLU A 105 -14.27 -13.20 -8.89
C GLU A 105 -12.89 -13.82 -8.74
N ILE A 106 -12.49 -14.15 -7.51
CA ILE A 106 -11.25 -14.86 -7.20
C ILE A 106 -11.63 -16.20 -6.58
N THR A 107 -11.20 -17.30 -7.20
CA THR A 107 -11.46 -18.64 -6.69
C THR A 107 -10.39 -19.11 -5.72
N ASP A 108 -10.75 -20.07 -4.87
CA ASP A 108 -9.84 -20.83 -3.99
C ASP A 108 -8.70 -21.55 -4.74
N LYS A 109 -8.84 -21.73 -6.06
CA LYS A 109 -7.83 -22.31 -6.96
C LYS A 109 -6.99 -21.27 -7.68
N GLY A 110 -7.13 -19.99 -7.33
CA GLY A 110 -6.41 -18.87 -7.94
C GLY A 110 -6.89 -18.48 -9.33
N HIS A 111 -8.10 -18.88 -9.75
CA HIS A 111 -8.68 -18.36 -10.98
C HIS A 111 -9.26 -16.97 -10.69
N VAL A 112 -8.91 -16.01 -11.54
CA VAL A 112 -9.33 -14.62 -11.42
C VAL A 112 -10.14 -14.26 -12.66
N ARG A 113 -11.38 -13.82 -12.43
CA ARG A 113 -12.24 -13.27 -13.46
C ARG A 113 -12.56 -11.82 -13.12
N THR A 114 -12.33 -10.97 -14.10
CA THR A 114 -12.69 -9.55 -14.11
C THR A 114 -13.57 -9.32 -15.34
N PRO A 115 -14.26 -8.17 -15.47
CA PRO A 115 -15.03 -7.86 -16.67
C PRO A 115 -14.17 -7.86 -17.95
N HIS A 116 -12.86 -7.66 -17.80
CA HIS A 116 -11.93 -7.52 -18.91
C HIS A 116 -11.12 -8.79 -19.20
N ARG A 117 -10.93 -9.68 -18.21
CA ARG A 117 -9.95 -10.76 -18.26
C ARG A 117 -10.36 -11.96 -17.43
N ASN A 118 -9.93 -13.14 -17.89
CA ASN A 118 -10.00 -14.39 -17.15
C ASN A 118 -8.63 -15.07 -17.23
N PHE A 119 -7.99 -15.31 -16.09
CA PHE A 119 -6.68 -15.93 -16.02
C PHE A 119 -6.50 -16.69 -14.70
N LYS A 120 -5.40 -17.42 -14.57
CA LYS A 120 -5.07 -18.16 -13.34
C LYS A 120 -3.75 -17.64 -12.77
N TRP A 121 -3.75 -17.23 -11.50
CA TRP A 121 -2.52 -16.96 -10.76
C TRP A 121 -1.80 -18.27 -10.45
N LYS A 122 -0.48 -18.25 -10.61
CA LYS A 122 0.37 -19.41 -10.29
C LYS A 122 0.74 -19.36 -8.82
N GLY A 123 0.42 -20.42 -8.08
CA GLY A 123 0.73 -20.52 -6.65
C GLY A 123 -0.06 -19.56 -5.77
N GLU A 124 -1.30 -19.24 -6.16
CA GLU A 124 -2.17 -18.41 -5.33
C GLU A 124 -2.74 -19.21 -4.16
N ASP A 125 -2.56 -18.69 -2.96
CA ASP A 125 -3.01 -19.26 -1.69
C ASP A 125 -3.66 -18.23 -0.75
N ALA A 126 -3.80 -16.96 -1.17
CA ALA A 126 -4.34 -15.91 -0.30
C ALA A 126 -5.84 -16.10 0.01
N PHE A 127 -6.57 -16.82 -0.84
CA PHE A 127 -8.01 -17.06 -0.70
C PHE A 127 -8.31 -18.51 -0.32
N ILE A 128 -8.77 -18.69 0.92
CA ILE A 128 -9.23 -19.99 1.45
C ILE A 128 -10.60 -20.37 0.85
N GLN A 129 -11.37 -19.39 0.36
CA GLN A 129 -12.66 -19.58 -0.29
C GLN A 129 -12.78 -18.71 -1.53
N SER A 130 -13.59 -19.16 -2.49
CA SER A 130 -13.95 -18.34 -3.66
C SER A 130 -14.81 -17.14 -3.23
N LYS A 131 -14.44 -15.94 -3.68
CA LYS A 131 -15.13 -14.69 -3.33
C LYS A 131 -15.33 -13.82 -4.57
N THR A 132 -16.44 -13.08 -4.58
CA THR A 132 -16.68 -12.00 -5.54
C THR A 132 -16.53 -10.69 -4.79
N ILE A 133 -15.67 -9.81 -5.29
CA ILE A 133 -15.29 -8.55 -4.65
C ILE A 133 -15.68 -7.42 -5.60
N TYR A 134 -16.49 -6.50 -5.14
CA TYR A 134 -16.79 -5.27 -5.84
C TYR A 134 -15.71 -4.21 -5.55
N VAL A 135 -15.23 -3.53 -6.58
CA VAL A 135 -14.31 -2.40 -6.45
C VAL A 135 -15.15 -1.11 -6.45
N PRO A 136 -15.21 -0.37 -5.33
CA PRO A 136 -16.08 0.80 -5.26
C PRO A 136 -15.65 1.95 -6.17
N LYS A 137 -16.60 2.77 -6.61
CA LYS A 137 -16.33 4.04 -7.32
C LYS A 137 -16.77 5.24 -6.47
N ALA A 138 -16.25 6.42 -6.81
CA ALA A 138 -16.64 7.65 -6.15
C ALA A 138 -18.16 7.87 -6.22
N GLY A 139 -18.75 8.19 -5.07
CA GLY A 139 -20.19 8.40 -4.89
C GLY A 139 -21.00 7.13 -4.58
N ASP A 140 -20.38 5.95 -4.56
CA ASP A 140 -21.07 4.74 -4.13
C ASP A 140 -21.43 4.80 -2.64
N THR A 141 -22.58 4.21 -2.30
CA THR A 141 -23.00 4.00 -0.92
C THR A 141 -22.99 2.51 -0.61
N LEU A 142 -22.10 2.11 0.28
CA LEU A 142 -21.94 0.73 0.72
C LEU A 142 -22.62 0.55 2.09
N TYR A 143 -23.25 -0.60 2.26
CA TYR A 143 -23.86 -1.01 3.53
C TYR A 143 -23.00 -2.11 4.14
N PHE A 144 -22.37 -1.84 5.29
CA PHE A 144 -21.34 -2.70 5.86
C PHE A 144 -21.83 -4.11 6.18
N ASP A 145 -23.08 -4.24 6.63
CA ASP A 145 -23.77 -5.50 6.89
C ASP A 145 -24.02 -6.37 5.65
N LYS A 146 -24.07 -5.76 4.46
CA LYS A 146 -24.26 -6.45 3.17
C LYS A 146 -22.97 -6.83 2.48
N LEU A 147 -21.84 -6.27 2.92
CA LEU A 147 -20.52 -6.60 2.39
C LEU A 147 -20.12 -8.01 2.79
N ASN A 148 -19.36 -8.69 1.93
CA ASN A 148 -18.72 -9.95 2.32
C ASN A 148 -17.54 -9.72 3.27
N GLU A 149 -17.02 -10.78 3.90
CA GLU A 149 -15.98 -10.64 4.93
C GLU A 149 -14.69 -9.97 4.41
N VAL A 150 -14.34 -10.18 3.14
CA VAL A 150 -13.16 -9.60 2.48
C VAL A 150 -13.38 -8.12 2.19
N GLU A 151 -14.55 -7.78 1.63
CA GLU A 151 -14.94 -6.40 1.39
C GLU A 151 -15.02 -5.59 2.67
N GLN A 152 -15.51 -6.19 3.77
CA GLN A 152 -15.49 -5.56 5.09
C GLN A 152 -14.06 -5.18 5.50
N ASP A 153 -13.09 -6.09 5.35
CA ASP A 153 -11.69 -5.79 5.69
C ASP A 153 -11.10 -4.70 4.79
N TYR A 154 -11.41 -4.71 3.50
CA TYR A 154 -10.92 -3.69 2.57
C TYR A 154 -11.53 -2.32 2.85
N ILE A 155 -12.81 -2.27 3.23
CA ILE A 155 -13.46 -1.03 3.64
C ILE A 155 -12.93 -0.54 4.98
N LEU A 156 -12.66 -1.43 5.94
CA LEU A 156 -11.97 -1.06 7.18
C LEU A 156 -10.59 -0.45 6.89
N ALA A 157 -9.81 -1.07 5.99
CA ALA A 157 -8.53 -0.53 5.55
C ALA A 157 -8.70 0.85 4.90
N TYR A 158 -9.70 1.02 4.03
CA TYR A 158 -10.05 2.30 3.40
C TYR A 158 -10.39 3.38 4.45
N LEU A 159 -11.27 3.11 5.42
CA LEU A 159 -11.64 4.07 6.45
C LEU A 159 -10.43 4.47 7.31
N HIS A 160 -9.59 3.49 7.65
CA HIS A 160 -8.33 3.75 8.34
C HIS A 160 -7.35 4.58 7.49
N THR A 161 -7.29 4.35 6.17
CA THR A 161 -6.48 5.17 5.26
C THR A 161 -7.02 6.59 5.09
N HIS A 162 -8.31 6.82 5.32
CA HIS A 162 -8.90 8.16 5.28
C HIS A 162 -8.89 8.86 6.65
N GLY A 163 -8.35 8.20 7.67
CA GLY A 163 -8.18 8.78 9.01
C GLY A 163 -9.46 8.79 9.83
N GLU A 164 -10.47 8.01 9.44
CA GLU A 164 -11.67 7.84 10.23
C GLU A 164 -11.38 7.06 11.52
N LYS A 165 -11.84 7.60 12.65
CA LYS A 165 -11.75 6.94 13.95
C LYS A 165 -12.98 6.07 14.15
N ILE A 166 -12.82 4.80 13.87
CA ILE A 166 -13.88 3.79 14.01
C ILE A 166 -13.55 2.79 15.12
N ALA A 167 -14.60 2.25 15.72
CA ALA A 167 -14.55 1.09 16.59
C ALA A 167 -15.35 -0.05 15.97
N ILE A 168 -14.90 -1.28 16.22
CA ILE A 168 -15.51 -2.49 15.69
C ILE A 168 -15.97 -3.32 16.88
N LYS A 169 -17.20 -3.84 16.83
CA LYS A 169 -17.71 -4.82 17.79
C LYS A 169 -18.06 -6.10 17.04
N SER A 170 -17.48 -7.22 17.46
CA SER A 170 -17.78 -8.53 16.88
C SER A 170 -18.79 -9.31 17.70
N THR A 171 -19.77 -9.91 17.04
CA THR A 171 -20.78 -10.79 17.64
C THR A 171 -20.77 -12.15 16.95
N LEU A 172 -21.07 -13.22 17.70
CA LEU A 172 -21.03 -14.58 17.19
C LEU A 172 -22.45 -15.10 16.95
N TRP A 173 -22.70 -15.61 15.76
CA TRP A 173 -24.02 -16.05 15.32
C TRP A 173 -24.00 -17.50 14.86
N GLN A 174 -25.06 -18.23 15.18
CA GLN A 174 -25.35 -19.56 14.67
C GLN A 174 -26.71 -19.51 13.95
N GLY A 175 -26.68 -19.45 12.62
CA GLY A 175 -27.85 -19.09 11.83
C GLY A 175 -28.36 -17.69 12.23
N ASP A 176 -29.61 -17.61 12.68
CA ASP A 176 -30.25 -16.35 13.09
C ASP A 176 -30.17 -16.07 14.59
N ARG A 177 -29.47 -16.91 15.36
CA ARG A 177 -29.34 -16.75 16.80
C ARG A 177 -27.94 -16.28 17.18
N GLU A 178 -27.88 -15.21 17.95
CA GLU A 178 -26.65 -14.79 18.62
C GLU A 178 -26.28 -15.79 19.73
N ILE A 179 -25.03 -16.21 19.75
CA ILE A 179 -24.44 -17.09 20.75
C ILE A 179 -23.28 -16.38 21.46
N ASN A 180 -22.90 -16.87 22.63
CA ASN A 180 -21.87 -16.21 23.43
C ASN A 180 -20.52 -16.16 22.67
N ILE A 181 -19.98 -14.94 22.49
CA ILE A 181 -18.69 -14.65 21.86
C ILE A 181 -17.51 -15.29 22.61
N ASP A 182 -17.67 -15.61 23.89
CA ASP A 182 -16.64 -16.27 24.73
C ASP A 182 -16.10 -17.56 24.10
N ARG A 183 -16.90 -18.23 23.26
CA ARG A 183 -16.48 -19.43 22.51
C ARG A 183 -15.29 -19.18 21.60
N VAL A 184 -15.10 -17.95 21.12
CA VAL A 184 -13.92 -17.59 20.33
C VAL A 184 -12.63 -17.75 21.16
N GLY A 185 -12.70 -17.50 22.48
CA GLY A 185 -11.58 -17.68 23.39
C GLY A 185 -11.06 -19.13 23.50
N ALA A 186 -11.88 -20.11 23.11
CA ALA A 186 -11.49 -21.52 23.09
C ALA A 186 -10.76 -21.92 21.79
N THR A 187 -10.77 -21.08 20.76
CA THR A 187 -10.13 -21.34 19.46
C THR A 187 -8.65 -20.96 19.45
N LYS A 188 -7.91 -21.47 18.46
CA LYS A 188 -6.48 -21.19 18.32
C LYS A 188 -6.11 -20.73 16.90
N ILE A 189 -5.22 -19.75 16.81
CA ILE A 189 -4.54 -19.35 15.57
C ILE A 189 -3.03 -19.51 15.80
N ALA A 190 -2.34 -20.20 14.89
CA ALA A 190 -0.90 -20.44 14.96
C ALA A 190 -0.41 -20.92 16.35
N ASN A 191 -1.16 -21.85 16.98
CA ASN A 191 -0.95 -22.41 18.32
C ASN A 191 -1.20 -21.48 19.52
N ARG A 192 -1.64 -20.24 19.30
CA ARG A 192 -2.03 -19.30 20.36
C ARG A 192 -3.55 -19.25 20.51
N GLN A 193 -4.05 -19.12 21.74
CA GLN A 193 -5.46 -18.85 21.98
C GLN A 193 -5.86 -17.46 21.52
N VAL A 194 -7.05 -17.36 20.93
CA VAL A 194 -7.58 -16.08 20.46
C VAL A 194 -8.13 -15.28 21.64
N SER A 195 -7.72 -14.03 21.77
CA SER A 195 -8.27 -13.12 22.79
C SER A 195 -9.59 -12.52 22.32
N LEU A 196 -10.57 -12.34 23.21
CA LEU A 196 -11.82 -11.65 22.85
C LEU A 196 -11.58 -10.22 22.39
N LYS A 197 -10.50 -9.58 22.85
CA LYS A 197 -10.16 -8.20 22.49
C LYS A 197 -9.56 -8.05 21.09
N GLU A 198 -9.02 -9.12 20.49
CA GLU A 198 -8.39 -9.03 19.16
C GLU A 198 -9.35 -9.41 18.03
N VAL A 199 -10.43 -10.15 18.33
CA VAL A 199 -11.42 -10.63 17.33
C VAL A 199 -11.93 -9.50 16.43
N ASP A 200 -12.11 -8.32 17.02
CA ASP A 200 -12.58 -7.11 16.36
C ASP A 200 -11.71 -6.69 15.17
N PHE A 201 -10.40 -6.96 15.22
CA PHE A 201 -9.44 -6.52 14.20
C PHE A 201 -8.79 -7.68 13.42
N LEU A 202 -9.20 -8.93 13.68
CA LEU A 202 -8.64 -10.08 12.95
C LEU A 202 -8.95 -10.02 11.45
N PRO A 203 -8.02 -10.39 10.56
CA PRO A 203 -8.33 -10.49 9.14
C PRO A 203 -9.38 -11.58 8.89
N TRP A 204 -10.07 -11.52 7.75
CA TRP A 204 -11.16 -12.41 7.40
C TRP A 204 -10.70 -13.87 7.34
N GLN A 205 -9.46 -14.13 6.94
CA GLN A 205 -8.90 -15.49 6.92
C GLN A 205 -8.91 -16.10 8.32
N ASP A 206 -8.42 -15.35 9.29
CA ASP A 206 -8.34 -15.78 10.69
C ASP A 206 -9.73 -15.94 11.30
N ARG A 207 -10.64 -15.01 11.03
CA ARG A 207 -12.05 -15.14 11.44
C ARG A 207 -12.70 -16.39 10.86
N TYR A 208 -12.49 -16.64 9.57
CA TYR A 208 -13.02 -17.81 8.90
C TYR A 208 -12.46 -19.11 9.52
N LEU A 209 -11.16 -19.15 9.86
CA LEU A 209 -10.56 -20.30 10.56
C LEU A 209 -11.15 -20.50 11.97
N ILE A 210 -11.44 -19.42 12.69
CA ILE A 210 -12.12 -19.47 13.99
C ILE A 210 -13.54 -20.05 13.84
N GLU A 211 -14.31 -19.55 12.88
CA GLU A 211 -15.67 -20.05 12.57
C GLU A 211 -15.66 -21.55 12.25
N LEU A 212 -14.67 -22.00 11.48
CA LEU A 212 -14.47 -23.42 11.16
C LEU A 212 -14.21 -24.27 12.42
N GLN A 213 -13.36 -23.80 13.33
CA GLN A 213 -13.04 -24.51 14.57
C GLN A 213 -14.26 -24.62 15.50
N ILE A 214 -15.01 -23.52 15.67
CA ILE A 214 -16.22 -23.52 16.50
C ILE A 214 -17.25 -24.48 15.91
N ARG A 215 -17.45 -24.45 14.59
CA ARG A 215 -18.36 -25.37 13.89
C ARG A 215 -17.96 -26.84 14.04
N GLN A 216 -16.67 -27.14 14.11
CA GLN A 216 -16.18 -28.51 14.35
C GLN A 216 -16.39 -28.96 15.81
N ALA A 217 -16.22 -28.06 16.77
CA ALA A 217 -16.43 -28.36 18.19
C ALA A 217 -17.92 -28.57 18.52
N GLU A 218 -18.80 -27.83 17.85
CA GLU A 218 -20.24 -27.88 18.04
C GLU A 218 -20.93 -28.14 16.71
N PRO A 219 -21.03 -29.43 16.29
CA PRO A 219 -21.66 -29.79 15.03
C PRO A 219 -23.17 -29.49 15.10
N GLY A 220 -23.53 -28.27 14.74
CA GLY A 220 -24.89 -27.84 14.47
C GLY A 220 -25.15 -27.78 12.97
N ASN A 221 -26.42 -27.91 12.57
CA ASN A 221 -26.81 -27.77 11.16
C ASN A 221 -26.74 -26.32 10.66
N ALA A 222 -26.71 -25.34 11.56
CA ALA A 222 -26.68 -23.93 11.23
C ALA A 222 -25.23 -23.41 11.11
N PRO A 223 -24.95 -22.53 10.13
CA PRO A 223 -23.62 -21.96 9.94
C PRO A 223 -23.23 -21.05 11.10
N ILE A 224 -21.97 -21.15 11.53
CA ILE A 224 -21.34 -20.20 12.46
C ILE A 224 -20.81 -19.01 11.67
N LYS A 225 -21.10 -17.79 12.13
CA LYS A 225 -20.60 -16.54 11.54
C LYS A 225 -20.21 -15.54 12.62
N ILE A 226 -19.08 -14.88 12.45
CA ILE A 226 -18.67 -13.72 13.23
C ILE A 226 -19.12 -12.47 12.48
N LYS A 227 -20.14 -11.79 12.99
CA LYS A 227 -20.61 -10.52 12.42
C LYS A 227 -19.85 -9.37 13.05
N ARG A 228 -19.61 -8.32 12.27
CA ARG A 228 -19.00 -7.08 12.72
C ARG A 228 -19.98 -5.93 12.61
N GLU A 229 -19.98 -5.08 13.61
CA GLU A 229 -20.69 -3.82 13.62
C GLU A 229 -19.66 -2.69 13.78
N LEU A 230 -19.83 -1.63 12.99
CA LEU A 230 -18.98 -0.45 13.04
C LEU A 230 -19.65 0.63 13.86
N PHE A 231 -18.84 1.35 14.61
CA PHE A 231 -19.26 2.50 15.40
C PHE A 231 -18.30 3.64 15.13
N ARG A 232 -18.81 4.87 15.02
CA ARG A 232 -17.93 6.04 15.06
C ARG A 232 -17.46 6.23 16.50
N LEU A 233 -16.19 6.59 16.66
CA LEU A 233 -15.69 7.00 17.97
C LEU A 233 -16.02 8.48 18.15
N LYS A 234 -16.68 8.81 19.27
CA LYS A 234 -16.78 10.21 19.69
C LYS A 234 -15.37 10.77 19.78
N PRO A 235 -15.11 12.00 19.30
CA PRO A 235 -13.93 12.70 19.75
C PRO A 235 -14.07 12.81 21.27
N ALA A 236 -13.33 12.00 22.02
CA ALA A 236 -13.21 12.19 23.46
C ALA A 236 -12.87 13.66 23.65
N LYS A 237 -13.70 14.39 24.40
CA LYS A 237 -13.33 15.72 24.90
C LYS A 237 -12.03 15.51 25.66
N LEU A 238 -10.91 15.75 24.97
CA LEU A 238 -9.59 15.93 25.55
C LEU A 238 -9.59 17.31 26.25
N GLU A 239 -10.49 17.48 27.23
CA GLU A 239 -10.25 18.41 28.31
C GLU A 239 -9.40 17.62 29.32
N LEU A 240 -8.08 17.64 29.11
CA LEU A 240 -7.15 17.53 30.22
C LEU A 240 -7.49 18.68 31.18
N SER A 241 -8.38 18.45 32.12
CA SER A 241 -8.45 19.27 33.33
C SER A 241 -7.06 19.20 33.97
N PRO A 242 -6.33 20.33 34.09
CA PRO A 242 -5.04 20.32 34.74
C PRO A 242 -5.21 19.86 36.19
N PRO A 243 -4.27 19.08 36.74
CA PRO A 243 -4.40 18.59 38.11
C PRO A 243 -4.47 19.77 39.08
N HIS A 244 -5.42 19.69 40.00
CA HIS A 244 -5.56 20.60 41.13
C HIS A 244 -4.22 20.77 41.85
N THR A 245 -3.62 21.95 41.72
CA THR A 245 -2.51 22.39 42.57
C THR A 245 -3.10 22.71 43.93
N SER A 246 -2.86 21.82 44.89
CA SER A 246 -3.05 22.11 46.31
C SER A 246 -1.70 22.34 46.96
N SER A 247 -1.72 23.23 47.95
CA SER A 247 -0.67 23.64 48.88
C SER A 247 0.36 24.69 48.41
N ALA A 248 0.09 25.93 48.81
CA ALA A 248 1.10 26.82 49.36
C ALA A 248 1.27 26.47 50.84
N ASP A 249 2.50 26.28 51.34
CA ASP A 249 3.34 27.33 51.94
C ASP A 249 4.33 26.79 53.01
N SER A 250 5.59 27.25 52.91
CA SER A 250 6.65 27.38 53.95
C SER A 250 7.12 26.12 54.72
N THR A 251 8.40 25.86 55.05
CA THR A 251 9.51 26.75 55.42
C THR A 251 10.85 25.97 55.46
N ALA A 252 11.93 26.63 55.02
CA ALA A 252 13.35 26.63 55.48
C ALA A 252 14.09 25.35 55.95
N GLY A 253 15.31 25.18 55.44
CA GLY A 253 16.50 25.01 56.30
C GLY A 253 17.43 23.79 56.10
N ASP A 254 18.49 24.00 55.32
CA ASP A 254 19.90 23.60 55.56
C ASP A 254 20.41 22.12 55.57
N SER A 255 21.24 21.85 54.56
CA SER A 255 22.64 21.38 54.60
C SER A 255 23.08 20.01 55.21
N VAL A 256 23.73 19.22 54.33
CA VAL A 256 25.06 18.55 54.52
C VAL A 256 25.19 17.39 55.54
N LYS A 257 25.39 16.14 55.07
CA LYS A 257 26.64 15.32 55.20
C LYS A 257 26.52 13.86 54.73
N VAL A 258 27.68 13.38 54.27
CA VAL A 258 28.15 12.04 53.85
C VAL A 258 28.08 10.99 54.97
N ALA A 259 27.80 9.71 54.64
CA ALA A 259 28.65 8.52 54.94
C ALA A 259 27.92 7.15 54.88
N HIS A 260 28.69 6.15 54.42
CA HIS A 260 28.51 4.69 54.51
C HIS A 260 28.01 4.16 55.86
N PHE A 261 27.23 3.05 55.87
CA PHE A 261 27.69 1.70 56.30
C PHE A 261 26.57 0.64 56.23
N ASP A 262 27.05 -0.61 56.18
CA ASP A 262 26.38 -1.91 55.99
C ASP A 262 25.42 -2.43 57.08
N SER A 263 24.62 -3.41 56.64
CA SER A 263 24.23 -4.69 57.29
C SER A 263 23.22 -4.77 58.46
N ASN A 264 22.20 -5.60 58.19
CA ASN A 264 21.49 -6.57 59.06
C ASN A 264 21.03 -6.16 60.48
N LYS A 265 19.70 -6.11 60.69
CA LYS A 265 19.07 -6.79 61.85
C LYS A 265 17.54 -6.95 61.74
N VAL A 266 17.11 -8.16 62.10
CA VAL A 266 15.73 -8.63 62.33
C VAL A 266 15.11 -7.97 63.58
N VAL A 267 13.88 -7.45 63.48
CA VAL A 267 12.92 -7.35 64.61
C VAL A 267 11.47 -7.51 64.09
N LYS A 268 10.67 -8.24 64.88
CA LYS A 268 9.26 -8.64 64.71
C LYS A 268 8.25 -7.48 64.90
N ALA A 269 7.03 -7.73 64.40
CA ALA A 269 5.71 -7.21 64.82
C ALA A 269 5.41 -5.72 64.49
N ASP A 270 4.25 -5.28 64.04
CA ASP A 270 2.87 -5.76 64.23
C ASP A 270 1.99 -5.49 63.00
N THR A 271 0.95 -6.30 62.90
CA THR A 271 -0.15 -6.20 61.95
C THR A 271 -0.95 -4.91 62.15
N ILE A 272 -0.94 -4.03 61.14
CA ILE A 272 -1.98 -3.01 60.97
C ILE A 272 -2.67 -3.27 59.63
N ILE A 273 -3.91 -3.74 59.72
CA ILE A 273 -4.85 -3.88 58.62
C ILE A 273 -5.16 -2.48 58.10
N ALA A 274 -4.58 -2.12 56.96
CA ALA A 274 -5.00 -0.95 56.19
C ALA A 274 -6.22 -1.35 55.33
N PRO A 275 -7.31 -0.57 55.33
CA PRO A 275 -8.49 -0.87 54.53
C PRO A 275 -8.14 -0.84 53.05
N ALA A 276 -8.58 -1.86 52.33
CA ALA A 276 -8.41 -1.99 50.90
C ALA A 276 -8.91 -0.72 50.20
N LYS A 277 -8.00 -0.06 49.48
CA LYS A 277 -8.33 0.97 48.51
C LYS A 277 -9.35 0.37 47.53
N PRO A 278 -10.52 0.98 47.32
CA PRO A 278 -11.47 0.46 46.33
C PRO A 278 -10.76 0.45 44.97
N ALA A 279 -10.82 -0.70 44.30
CA ALA A 279 -10.32 -0.85 42.94
C ALA A 279 -10.94 0.26 42.07
N PRO A 280 -10.17 0.90 41.17
CA PRO A 280 -10.75 1.83 40.23
C PRO A 280 -11.82 1.10 39.43
N ALA A 281 -13.01 1.72 39.38
CA ALA A 281 -14.15 1.21 38.65
C ALA A 281 -13.70 0.82 37.24
N LYS A 282 -14.03 -0.40 36.86
CA LYS A 282 -13.80 -0.96 35.52
C LYS A 282 -14.68 -0.15 34.57
N GLU A 283 -14.13 0.90 33.97
CA GLU A 283 -14.82 1.70 32.96
C GLU A 283 -15.24 0.77 31.81
N GLU A 284 -16.54 0.66 31.59
CA GLU A 284 -17.11 -0.17 30.53
C GLU A 284 -16.79 0.47 29.17
N PRO A 285 -16.23 -0.29 28.20
CA PRO A 285 -15.80 0.22 26.90
C PRO A 285 -16.96 0.76 26.02
N GLU A 286 -18.21 0.61 26.46
CA GLU A 286 -19.40 1.01 25.70
C GLU A 286 -19.67 2.52 25.74
N GLN A 287 -19.00 3.29 26.62
CA GLN A 287 -19.25 4.74 26.75
C GLN A 287 -18.64 5.61 25.62
N PHE A 288 -17.83 5.03 24.73
CA PHE A 288 -17.14 5.78 23.65
C PHE A 288 -17.70 5.53 22.25
N LEU A 289 -18.74 4.70 22.12
CA LEU A 289 -19.35 4.34 20.84
C LEU A 289 -20.50 5.31 20.51
N ASP A 290 -20.44 5.92 19.32
CA ASP A 290 -21.57 6.65 18.71
C ASP A 290 -22.58 5.68 18.08
N GLU A 291 -23.55 6.24 17.34
CA GLU A 291 -24.48 5.50 16.48
C GLU A 291 -23.75 4.51 15.54
N PRO A 292 -24.37 3.35 15.25
CA PRO A 292 -23.81 2.34 14.37
C PRO A 292 -23.61 2.91 12.95
N LEU A 293 -22.37 2.82 12.46
CA LEU A 293 -21.99 3.24 11.12
C LEU A 293 -22.25 2.10 10.14
N ASN A 294 -23.51 1.95 9.70
CA ASN A 294 -23.83 0.93 8.69
C ASN A 294 -23.64 1.44 7.25
N MET A 295 -23.80 2.75 7.03
CA MET A 295 -23.74 3.37 5.70
C MET A 295 -22.41 4.10 5.50
N ILE A 296 -21.68 3.71 4.47
CA ILE A 296 -20.37 4.26 4.12
C ILE A 296 -20.44 4.83 2.71
N VAL A 297 -20.11 6.11 2.56
CA VAL A 297 -20.05 6.78 1.26
C VAL A 297 -18.61 6.80 0.81
N ILE A 298 -18.36 6.33 -0.41
CA ILE A 298 -17.02 6.30 -1.00
C ILE A 298 -16.75 7.66 -1.66
N GLU A 299 -15.75 8.38 -1.16
CA GLU A 299 -15.44 9.74 -1.64
C GLU A 299 -14.63 9.72 -2.95
N GLU A 300 -13.80 8.69 -3.14
CA GLU A 300 -12.85 8.61 -4.24
C GLU A 300 -12.90 7.26 -4.97
N ASP A 301 -12.49 7.27 -6.22
CA ASP A 301 -12.38 6.05 -7.03
C ASP A 301 -11.35 5.07 -6.45
N CYS A 302 -11.81 3.86 -6.15
CA CYS A 302 -10.97 2.78 -5.63
C CYS A 302 -10.45 1.89 -6.76
N TYR A 303 -9.22 1.40 -6.59
CA TYR A 303 -8.54 0.53 -7.54
C TYR A 303 -8.07 -0.74 -6.83
N TYR A 304 -8.24 -1.88 -7.50
CA TYR A 304 -7.69 -3.15 -7.02
C TYR A 304 -6.35 -3.42 -7.72
N MET A 305 -5.30 -3.55 -6.93
CA MET A 305 -3.93 -3.65 -7.42
C MET A 305 -3.26 -4.93 -6.98
N THR A 306 -2.42 -5.45 -7.87
CA THR A 306 -1.71 -6.71 -7.65
C THR A 306 -0.27 -6.64 -8.07
N CYS A 307 0.56 -7.52 -7.52
CA CYS A 307 1.90 -7.74 -8.05
C CYS A 307 1.96 -8.93 -9.00
N ILE A 308 3.06 -9.02 -9.74
CA ILE A 308 3.26 -10.07 -10.74
C ILE A 308 3.70 -11.38 -10.06
N LYS A 309 4.36 -11.29 -8.90
CA LYS A 309 4.86 -12.44 -8.14
C LYS A 309 3.78 -13.20 -7.35
N GLY A 310 2.49 -12.87 -7.51
CA GLY A 310 1.40 -13.54 -6.77
C GLY A 310 1.51 -13.29 -5.27
N SER A 311 1.22 -14.29 -4.43
CA SER A 311 1.14 -14.14 -2.95
C SER A 311 2.46 -13.79 -2.25
N SER A 312 3.59 -13.77 -2.96
CA SER A 312 4.90 -13.44 -2.38
C SER A 312 5.17 -11.94 -2.24
N CYS A 313 4.15 -11.09 -2.25
CA CYS A 313 4.31 -9.65 -2.07
C CYS A 313 3.00 -9.01 -1.51
N PRO A 314 3.11 -7.87 -0.81
CA PRO A 314 1.93 -7.14 -0.33
C PRO A 314 1.22 -6.42 -1.47
N ASP A 315 -0.09 -6.55 -1.57
CA ASP A 315 -0.94 -5.83 -2.54
C ASP A 315 -2.38 -5.71 -2.02
N SER A 316 -3.37 -5.46 -2.90
CA SER A 316 -4.77 -5.28 -2.46
C SER A 316 -5.37 -6.47 -1.72
N ARG A 317 -4.78 -7.67 -1.79
CA ARG A 317 -5.21 -8.83 -0.99
C ARG A 317 -4.98 -8.64 0.50
N GLU A 318 -3.98 -7.84 0.85
CA GLU A 318 -3.58 -7.55 2.23
C GLU A 318 -3.92 -6.11 2.62
N LEU A 319 -3.67 -5.17 1.71
CA LEU A 319 -3.75 -3.73 1.98
C LEU A 319 -5.12 -3.12 1.63
N GLY A 320 -5.97 -3.87 0.93
CA GLY A 320 -7.27 -3.39 0.47
C GLY A 320 -7.19 -2.48 -0.76
N PHE A 321 -8.12 -1.53 -0.84
CA PHE A 321 -8.24 -0.64 -2.00
C PHE A 321 -7.23 0.49 -1.98
N PHE A 322 -6.79 0.89 -3.17
CA PHE A 322 -5.98 2.09 -3.38
C PHE A 322 -6.81 3.16 -4.05
N THR A 323 -6.54 4.42 -3.74
CA THR A 323 -7.20 5.60 -4.31
C THR A 323 -6.28 6.32 -5.28
N HIS A 324 -6.83 7.27 -6.02
CA HIS A 324 -6.03 8.08 -6.94
C HIS A 324 -4.95 8.89 -6.23
N ASN A 325 -5.20 9.34 -5.00
CA ASN A 325 -4.25 10.11 -4.19
C ASN A 325 -3.00 9.31 -3.82
N ASP A 326 -3.08 7.98 -3.84
CA ASP A 326 -1.94 7.11 -3.58
C ASP A 326 -0.96 7.09 -4.76
N PHE A 327 -1.35 7.59 -5.95
CA PHE A 327 -0.58 7.42 -7.19
C PHE A 327 0.51 8.48 -7.33
N ILE A 328 1.75 8.02 -7.48
CA ILE A 328 2.92 8.86 -7.74
C ILE A 328 3.12 9.06 -9.25
N GLY A 329 2.90 8.00 -10.03
CA GLY A 329 3.22 7.98 -11.44
C GLY A 329 2.81 6.70 -12.14
N ARG A 330 2.61 6.77 -13.46
CA ARG A 330 2.30 5.62 -14.30
C ARG A 330 3.52 5.21 -15.13
N TYR A 331 3.75 3.91 -15.27
CA TYR A 331 4.79 3.35 -16.13
C TYR A 331 4.62 3.74 -17.60
N LEU A 332 5.75 4.13 -18.22
CA LEU A 332 5.83 4.42 -19.64
C LEU A 332 6.54 3.28 -20.37
N GLU A 333 5.82 2.57 -21.22
CA GLU A 333 6.41 1.45 -21.96
C GLU A 333 7.33 1.88 -23.11
N TRP A 334 7.07 3.05 -23.72
CA TRP A 334 7.74 3.48 -24.94
C TRP A 334 9.27 3.63 -24.83
N PRO A 335 9.87 4.13 -23.73
CA PRO A 335 11.32 4.29 -23.66
C PRO A 335 12.01 2.94 -23.58
N ASP A 336 11.40 1.98 -22.89
CA ASP A 336 11.96 0.63 -22.78
C ASP A 336 11.81 -0.15 -24.09
N ARG A 337 10.73 0.08 -24.86
CA ARG A 337 10.63 -0.43 -26.23
C ARG A 337 11.74 0.11 -27.14
N ILE A 338 12.11 1.39 -27.01
CA ILE A 338 13.21 1.99 -27.77
C ILE A 338 14.56 1.40 -27.34
N LYS A 339 14.80 1.23 -26.03
CA LYS A 339 16.03 0.59 -25.52
C LYS A 339 16.23 -0.79 -26.14
N VAL A 340 15.18 -1.61 -26.14
CA VAL A 340 15.25 -2.99 -26.66
C VAL A 340 15.39 -3.04 -28.17
N LYS A 341 14.65 -2.22 -28.92
CA LYS A 341 14.63 -2.28 -30.39
C LYS A 341 15.81 -1.58 -31.06
N VAL A 342 16.33 -0.51 -30.47
CA VAL A 342 17.30 0.38 -31.11
C VAL A 342 18.62 0.41 -30.36
N ILE A 343 18.58 0.73 -29.07
CA ILE A 343 19.81 1.00 -28.29
C ILE A 343 20.62 -0.27 -28.06
N TYR A 344 20.01 -1.35 -27.56
CA TYR A 344 20.74 -2.58 -27.26
C TYR A 344 21.36 -3.25 -28.50
N PRO A 345 20.69 -3.33 -29.66
CA PRO A 345 21.33 -3.80 -30.88
C PRO A 345 22.55 -2.96 -31.26
N ILE A 346 22.41 -1.62 -31.28
CA ILE A 346 23.52 -0.71 -31.64
C ILE A 346 24.68 -0.88 -30.67
N GLN A 347 24.41 -0.93 -29.36
CA GLN A 347 25.43 -1.14 -28.34
C GLN A 347 26.13 -2.49 -28.51
N ARG A 348 25.40 -3.56 -28.86
CA ARG A 348 25.98 -4.88 -29.14
C ARG A 348 26.90 -4.86 -30.36
N TYR A 349 26.52 -4.14 -31.42
CA TYR A 349 27.37 -3.96 -32.59
C TYR A 349 28.61 -3.13 -32.26
N ALA A 350 28.46 -2.03 -31.52
CA ALA A 350 29.57 -1.19 -31.10
C ALA A 350 30.58 -1.95 -30.21
N ASN A 351 30.10 -2.71 -29.22
CA ASN A 351 30.96 -3.52 -28.37
C ASN A 351 31.71 -4.59 -29.17
N ARG A 352 31.04 -5.29 -30.09
CA ARG A 352 31.71 -6.26 -30.98
C ARG A 352 32.79 -5.62 -31.85
N ALA A 353 32.53 -4.42 -32.38
CA ALA A 353 33.51 -3.69 -33.17
C ALA A 353 34.71 -3.25 -32.31
N LEU A 354 34.45 -2.85 -31.06
CA LEU A 354 35.49 -2.48 -30.10
C LEU A 354 36.32 -3.70 -29.69
N ASP A 355 35.68 -4.83 -29.37
CA ASP A 355 36.36 -6.10 -29.06
C ASP A 355 37.24 -6.56 -30.24
N TYR A 356 36.73 -6.44 -31.47
CA TYR A 356 37.50 -6.74 -32.67
C TYR A 356 38.70 -5.80 -32.84
N ALA A 357 38.50 -4.49 -32.66
CA ALA A 357 39.59 -3.52 -32.73
C ALA A 357 40.65 -3.76 -31.64
N LEU A 358 40.25 -4.12 -30.43
CA LEU A 358 41.18 -4.49 -29.35
C LEU A 358 41.93 -5.77 -29.66
N SER A 359 41.28 -6.77 -30.26
CA SER A 359 41.95 -8.02 -30.66
C SER A 359 43.02 -7.81 -31.73
N LEU A 360 42.87 -6.81 -32.60
CA LEU A 360 43.89 -6.41 -33.59
C LEU A 360 45.07 -5.64 -32.99
N LEU A 361 44.91 -5.10 -31.77
CA LEU A 361 45.94 -4.35 -31.06
C LEU A 361 46.63 -5.18 -29.99
N ALA A 362 46.17 -6.40 -29.72
CA ALA A 362 46.85 -7.33 -28.84
C ALA A 362 48.17 -7.76 -29.50
N PRO A 363 49.34 -7.51 -28.88
CA PRO A 363 50.61 -7.99 -29.41
C PRO A 363 50.57 -9.53 -29.44
N GLU A 364 51.12 -10.13 -30.50
CA GLU A 364 51.38 -11.57 -30.52
C GLU A 364 52.30 -11.89 -29.33
N GLU A 365 51.80 -12.65 -28.35
CA GLU A 365 52.67 -13.27 -27.36
C GLU A 365 53.57 -14.25 -28.14
N GLU A 366 54.84 -13.89 -28.32
CA GLU A 366 55.87 -14.78 -28.87
C GLU A 366 56.07 -15.95 -27.89
N ASP A 367 55.58 -17.15 -28.28
CA ASP A 367 55.87 -18.44 -27.63
C ASP A 367 57.32 -18.90 -27.89
#